data_AF-A0A2E6MS35-F1
#
_entry.id   AF-A0A2E6MS35-F1
#
_cell.length_a   1.000
_cell.length_b   1.000
_cell.length_c   1.000
_cell.angle_alpha   90.00
_cell.angle_beta   90.00
_cell.angle_gamma   90.00
#
_symmetry.space_group_name_H-M   'P 1'
#
loop_
_entity.id
_entity.type
_entity.pdbx_description
1 polymer ?
#
loop_
_entity_poly.entity_id
_entity_poly.type
_entity_poly.pdbx_seq_one_letter_code
_entity_poly.pdbx_strand_id
1 'polypeptide(L)' 'MLHPLEDDLSIYSNQELEQKITELTKKYFRQRNPQVKQQMQQLLDMYKIELRERIQKEQRSKLNLDLDKLINIE' A
#
# COMPACT_ATOMS: atom_id res chain seq x y z
N MET A 1 -3.83 11.26 3.31
CA MET A 1 -4.14 12.40 2.41
C MET A 1 -4.20 11.83 1.01
N LEU A 2 -5.39 11.82 0.39
CA LEU A 2 -5.55 11.46 -1.02
C LEU A 2 -4.78 12.47 -1.87
N HIS A 3 -3.85 11.99 -2.69
CA HIS A 3 -3.24 12.81 -3.72
C HIS A 3 -4.34 13.21 -4.74
N PRO A 4 -4.47 14.49 -5.14
CA PRO A 4 -5.60 14.98 -5.96
C PRO A 4 -5.68 14.38 -7.37
N LEU A 5 -4.66 13.64 -7.80
CA LEU A 5 -4.61 12.96 -9.10
C LEU A 5 -4.78 11.44 -9.00
N GLU A 6 -4.98 10.88 -7.80
CA GLU A 6 -5.25 9.45 -7.64
C GLU A 6 -6.62 9.19 -7.03
N ASP A 7 -7.39 8.39 -7.78
CA ASP A 7 -8.61 7.73 -7.32
C ASP A 7 -8.37 6.91 -6.05
N ASP A 8 -9.48 6.59 -5.37
CA ASP A 8 -9.52 5.80 -4.16
C ASP A 8 -8.65 4.52 -4.29
N LEU A 9 -7.50 4.49 -3.60
CA LEU A 9 -6.59 3.33 -3.62
C LEU A 9 -7.28 2.04 -3.11
N SER A 10 -8.38 2.22 -2.38
CA SER A 10 -9.32 1.19 -1.91
C SER A 10 -9.86 0.29 -3.02
N ILE A 11 -9.93 0.76 -4.27
CA ILE A 11 -10.47 -0.04 -5.39
C ILE A 11 -9.51 -1.13 -5.88
N TYR A 12 -8.21 -0.97 -5.63
CA TYR A 12 -7.19 -1.88 -6.13
C TYR A 12 -6.98 -3.04 -5.16
N SER A 13 -6.82 -4.25 -5.69
CA SER A 13 -6.34 -5.40 -4.91
C SER A 13 -4.88 -5.22 -4.49
N ASN A 14 -4.43 -5.97 -3.47
CA ASN A 14 -3.04 -5.94 -3.00
C ASN A 14 -2.06 -6.27 -4.13
N GLN A 15 -2.40 -7.23 -5.01
CA GLN A 15 -1.57 -7.57 -6.17
C GLN A 15 -1.49 -6.43 -7.20
N GLU A 16 -2.60 -5.73 -7.44
CA GLU A 16 -2.63 -4.59 -8.36
C GLU A 16 -1.83 -3.41 -7.82
N LEU A 17 -1.90 -3.18 -6.49
CA LEU A 17 -1.05 -2.21 -5.80
C LEU A 17 0.43 -2.50 -5.99
N GLU A 18 0.86 -3.75 -5.81
CA GLU A 18 2.26 -4.15 -6.02
C GLU A 18 2.71 -4.00 -7.48
N GLN A 19 1.84 -4.35 -8.43
CA GLN A 19 2.11 -4.14 -9.86
C GLN A 19 2.27 -2.65 -10.17
N LYS A 20 1.36 -1.80 -9.68
CA LYS A 20 1.45 -0.34 -9.87
C LYS A 20 2.69 0.25 -9.24
N ILE A 21 3.05 -0.16 -8.02
CA ILE A 21 4.31 0.25 -7.36
C ILE A 21 5.51 -0.10 -8.24
N THR A 22 5.54 -1.32 -8.79
CA THR A 22 6.63 -1.78 -9.64
C THR A 22 6.72 -0.96 -10.93
N GLU A 23 5.59 -0.69 -11.58
CA GLU A 23 5.54 0.14 -12.78
C GLU A 23 5.96 1.59 -12.53
N LEU A 24 5.43 2.21 -11.47
CA LEU A 24 5.79 3.57 -11.06
C LEU A 24 7.26 3.67 -10.70
N THR A 25 7.81 2.66 -10.03
CA THR A 25 9.25 2.62 -9.71
C THR A 25 10.08 2.59 -11.00
N LYS A 26 9.69 1.76 -11.99
CA LYS A 26 10.36 1.73 -13.31
C LYS A 26 10.23 3.07 -14.05
N LYS A 27 9.10 3.78 -13.93
CA LYS A 27 8.89 5.10 -14.53
C LYS A 27 9.70 6.18 -13.82
N TYR A 28 9.77 6.14 -12.49
CA TYR A 28 10.55 7.04 -11.64
C TYR A 28 12.03 7.04 -12.01
N PHE A 29 12.64 5.86 -12.21
CA PHE A 29 14.04 5.76 -12.60
C PHE A 29 14.31 6.21 -14.04
N ARG A 30 13.32 6.13 -14.92
CA ARG A 30 13.42 6.61 -16.32
C ARG A 30 13.15 8.10 -16.46
N GLN A 31 12.50 8.73 -15.47
CA GLN A 31 12.08 10.11 -15.56
C GLN A 31 13.25 11.08 -15.33
N ARG A 32 13.41 12.01 -16.27
CA ARG A 32 14.45 13.06 -16.22
C ARG A 32 13.94 14.37 -15.61
N ASN A 33 12.63 14.61 -15.67
CA ASN A 33 12.05 15.82 -15.07
C ASN A 33 12.02 15.69 -13.53
N PRO A 34 12.71 16.57 -12.78
CA PRO A 34 12.78 16.50 -11.33
C PRO A 34 11.44 16.75 -10.62
N GLN A 35 10.56 17.62 -11.17
CA GLN A 35 9.25 17.90 -10.58
C GLN A 35 8.33 16.69 -10.68
N VAL A 36 8.30 16.04 -11.85
CA VAL A 36 7.54 14.80 -12.04
C VAL A 36 8.11 13.67 -11.18
N LYS A 37 9.43 13.63 -11.01
CA LYS A 37 10.10 12.65 -10.16
C LYS A 37 9.69 12.80 -8.68
N GLN A 38 9.58 14.03 -8.18
CA GLN A 38 9.06 14.30 -6.83
C GLN A 38 7.59 13.87 -6.66
N GLN A 39 6.73 14.17 -7.64
CA GLN A 39 5.34 13.72 -7.62
C GLN A 39 5.23 12.19 -7.65
N MET A 40 6.01 11.52 -8.50
CA MET A 40 6.08 10.05 -8.53
C MET A 40 6.56 9.45 -7.21
N GLN A 41 7.49 10.12 -6.52
CA GLN A 41 7.96 9.68 -5.21
C GLN A 41 6.84 9.74 -4.17
N GLN A 42 6.09 10.84 -4.12
CA GLN A 42 4.94 10.97 -3.22
C GLN A 42 3.89 9.88 -3.48
N LEU A 43 3.61 9.60 -4.76
CA LEU A 43 2.72 8.53 -5.18
C LEU A 43 3.20 7.16 -4.69
N LEU A 44 4.48 6.86 -4.95
CA LEU A 44 5.11 5.59 -4.53
C LEU A 44 5.05 5.40 -3.01
N ASP A 45 5.27 6.46 -2.25
CA ASP A 45 5.18 6.40 -0.79
C ASP A 45 3.74 6.16 -0.34
N MET A 46 2.76 6.82 -0.95
CA MET A 46 1.34 6.60 -0.66
C MET A 46 0.92 5.15 -0.92
N TYR A 47 1.28 4.59 -2.07
CA TYR A 47 1.01 3.19 -2.42
C TYR A 47 1.66 2.19 -1.45
N LYS A 48 2.90 2.44 -1.04
CA LYS A 48 3.61 1.56 -0.08
C LYS A 48 3.01 1.63 1.32
N ILE A 49 2.58 2.82 1.75
CA ILE A 49 1.91 3.00 3.04
C ILE A 49 0.59 2.22 3.04
N GLU A 50 -0.24 2.39 2.02
CA GLU A 50 -1.51 1.66 1.86
C GLU A 50 -1.31 0.14 1.93
N LEU A 51 -0.36 -0.39 1.15
CA LEU A 51 -0.05 -1.82 1.15
C LEU A 51 0.41 -2.30 2.54
N ARG A 52 1.28 -1.53 3.22
CA ARG A 52 1.71 -1.85 4.59
C ARG A 52 0.57 -1.80 5.59
N GLU A 53 -0.34 -0.85 5.48
CA GLU A 53 -1.50 -0.76 6.36
C GLU A 53 -2.42 -1.96 6.18
N ARG A 54 -2.65 -2.40 4.94
CA ARG A 54 -3.45 -3.61 4.65
C ARG A 54 -2.82 -4.87 5.23
N ILE A 55 -1.53 -5.07 4.99
CA ILE A 55 -0.80 -6.22 5.55
C ILE A 55 -0.83 -6.20 7.08
N GLN A 56 -0.65 -5.02 7.70
CA GLN A 56 -0.75 -4.89 9.15
C GLN A 56 -2.16 -5.18 9.67
N LYS A 57 -3.22 -4.73 8.98
CA LYS A 57 -4.61 -5.06 9.33
C LYS A 57 -4.87 -6.55 9.22
N GLU A 58 -4.39 -7.22 8.17
CA GLU A 58 -4.50 -8.67 8.02
C GLU A 58 -3.75 -9.42 9.13
N GLN A 59 -2.52 -9.01 9.47
CA GLN A 59 -1.74 -9.62 10.55
C GLN A 59 -2.40 -9.42 11.92
N ARG A 60 -2.90 -8.22 12.22
CA ARG A 60 -3.64 -7.95 13.47
C ARG A 60 -4.92 -8.76 13.56
N SER A 61 -5.63 -8.94 12.44
CA SER A 61 -6.83 -9.78 12.39
C SER A 61 -6.52 -11.24 12.68
N LYS A 62 -5.41 -11.77 12.15
CA LYS A 62 -4.94 -13.14 12.45
C LYS A 62 -4.52 -13.30 13.91
N LEU A 63 -3.80 -12.34 14.47
CA LEU A 63 -3.39 -12.35 15.89
C LEU A 63 -4.58 -12.33 16.85
N ASN A 64 -5.62 -11.52 16.57
CA ASN A 64 -6.84 -11.50 17.37
C ASN A 64 -7.61 -12.84 17.31
N LEU A 65 -7.68 -13.47 16.13
CA LEU A 65 -8.29 -14.79 15.97
C LEU A 65 -7.56 -15.90 16.75
N ASP A 66 -6.24 -15.84 16.84
CA ASP A 66 -5.46 -16.79 17.65
C ASP A 66 -5.61 -16.53 19.16
N LEU A 67 -5.71 -15.27 19.58
CA LEU A 67 -6.01 -14.89 20.97
C LEU A 67 -7.43 -15.33 21.40
N ASP A 68 -8.44 -15.15 20.54
CA ASP A 68 -9.81 -15.62 20.82
C ASP A 68 -9.89 -17.15 20.95
N LYS A 69 -9.07 -17.90 20.20
CA LYS A 69 -8.98 -19.37 20.35
C LYS A 69 -8.32 -19.79 21.66
N LEU A 70 -7.36 -19.00 22.16
CA LEU A 70 -6.68 -19.24 23.43
C LEU A 70 -7.51 -18.82 24.66
N ILE A 71 -8.54 -17.99 24.48
CA ILE A 71 -9.49 -17.62 25.55
C ILE A 71 -10.59 -18.68 25.73
N ASN A 72 -10.87 -19.49 24.70
CA ASN A 72 -11.88 -20.56 24.73
C ASN A 72 -11.37 -21.91 25.28
N ILE A 73 -10.60 -21.87 26.36
CA ILE A 73 -10.25 -23.06 27.16
C ILE A 73 -10.87 -22.89 28.55
N GLU A 74 -12.04 -23.52 28.74
CA GLU A 74 -12.65 -23.80 30.06
C GLU A 74 -12.09 -25.09 30.67
#